data_AF-A0A7T8JC56-F1
#
_entry.id   AF-A0A7T8JC56-F1
#
_cell.length_a   1.000
_cell.length_b   1.000
_cell.length_c   1.000
_cell.angle_alpha   90.00
_cell.angle_beta   90.00
_cell.angle_gamma   90.00
#
_symmetry.space_group_name_H-M   'P 1'
#
loop_
_entity.id
_entity.type
_entity.pdbx_description
1 polymer ?
#
loop_
_entity_poly.entity_id
_entity_poly.type
_entity_poly.pdbx_seq_one_letter_code
_entity_poly.pdbx_strand_id
1 'polypeptide(L)'
;MFSSSALQDYAKIESKCRNENAEINNSVVMGCAELASAAAKKDMNIIYQKIFNIIDSRDIPDTTKSFEASQKSWLSLRENWCDVQGFMIGTPMYSVCRMDMNISRVNELNDLLEQIQN
;
A
#
# COMPACT_ATOMS: atom_id res chain seq x y z
N MET A 1 16.23 8.28 15.35
CA MET A 1 16.13 6.90 14.79
C MET A 1 14.69 6.49 14.98
N PHE A 2 13.88 6.53 13.93
CA PHE A 2 12.45 6.27 14.01
C PHE A 2 12.23 4.78 14.28
N SER A 3 11.68 4.49 15.45
CA SER A 3 11.46 3.14 15.95
C SER A 3 10.17 2.60 15.33
N SER A 4 10.27 2.04 14.12
CA SER A 4 9.14 1.36 13.47
C SER A 4 8.76 0.13 14.29
N SER A 5 7.63 0.21 14.98
CA SER A 5 7.00 -0.96 15.57
C SER A 5 6.56 -1.88 14.43
N ALA A 6 7.35 -2.93 14.18
CA ALA A 6 7.10 -4.06 13.30
C ALA A 6 6.10 -3.78 12.16
N LEU A 7 6.43 -2.83 11.30
CA LEU A 7 5.68 -2.62 10.07
C LEU A 7 5.77 -3.93 9.31
N GLN A 8 4.62 -4.57 9.09
CA GLN A 8 4.56 -5.90 8.52
C GLN A 8 5.38 -5.89 7.24
N ASP A 9 6.41 -6.73 7.19
CA ASP A 9 7.35 -6.72 6.07
C ASP A 9 6.69 -7.41 4.88
N TYR A 10 5.84 -6.67 4.17
CA TYR A 10 5.10 -7.19 3.02
C TYR A 10 6.05 -7.68 1.91
N ALA A 11 7.25 -7.12 1.81
CA ALA A 11 8.29 -7.62 0.91
C ALA A 11 8.77 -9.03 1.32
N LYS A 12 8.74 -9.38 2.61
CA LYS A 12 8.94 -10.78 3.05
C LYS A 12 7.81 -11.71 2.60
N ILE A 13 6.57 -11.23 2.43
CA ILE A 13 5.48 -12.06 1.90
C ILE A 13 5.77 -12.43 0.44
N GLU A 14 6.15 -11.44 -0.37
CA GLU A 14 6.50 -11.65 -1.79
C GLU A 14 7.70 -12.58 -1.93
N SER A 15 8.79 -12.28 -1.21
CA SER A 15 10.03 -13.06 -1.33
C SER A 15 9.88 -14.49 -0.81
N LYS A 16 9.12 -14.69 0.27
CA LYS A 16 8.78 -16.03 0.75
C LYS A 16 7.98 -16.80 -0.30
N CYS A 17 6.94 -16.19 -0.87
CA CYS A 17 6.15 -16.81 -1.93
C CYS A 17 7.04 -17.22 -3.12
N ARG A 18 7.97 -16.36 -3.55
CA ARG A 18 8.91 -16.70 -4.62
C ARG A 18 9.80 -17.88 -4.24
N ASN A 19 10.35 -17.90 -3.03
CA ASN A 19 11.21 -18.99 -2.56
C ASN A 19 10.50 -20.34 -2.44
N GLU A 20 9.17 -20.35 -2.29
CA GLU A 20 8.35 -21.57 -2.27
C GLU A 20 8.06 -22.14 -3.68
N ASN A 21 8.40 -21.41 -4.75
CA ASN A 21 8.21 -21.85 -6.12
C ASN A 21 9.53 -22.36 -6.73
N ALA A 22 9.50 -23.58 -7.27
CA ALA A 22 10.69 -24.23 -7.85
C ALA A 22 11.21 -23.54 -9.12
N GLU A 23 10.33 -22.92 -9.91
CA GLU A 23 10.68 -22.16 -11.11
C GLU A 23 10.06 -20.77 -11.05
N ILE A 24 10.89 -19.74 -11.22
CA ILE A 24 10.42 -18.34 -11.26
C ILE A 24 10.15 -17.94 -12.70
N ASN A 25 8.91 -17.55 -12.96
CA ASN A 25 8.48 -16.90 -14.20
C ASN A 25 7.60 -15.69 -13.89
N ASN A 26 7.21 -14.95 -14.92
CA ASN A 26 6.39 -13.74 -14.79
C ASN A 26 5.07 -13.98 -14.06
N SER A 27 4.42 -15.13 -14.27
CA SER A 27 3.16 -15.47 -13.59
C SER A 27 3.36 -15.71 -12.10
N VAL A 28 4.47 -16.37 -11.72
CA VAL A 28 4.84 -16.58 -10.31
C VAL A 28 5.12 -15.25 -9.63
N VAL A 29 5.93 -14.38 -10.24
CA VAL A 29 6.25 -13.06 -9.67
C VAL A 29 4.98 -12.22 -9.52
N MET A 30 4.13 -12.21 -10.55
CA MET A 30 2.84 -11.52 -10.50
C MET A 30 1.95 -12.03 -9.36
N GLY A 31 1.79 -13.35 -9.22
CA GLY A 31 1.00 -13.95 -8.15
C GLY A 31 1.55 -13.63 -6.75
N CYS A 32 2.87 -13.70 -6.56
CA CYS A 32 3.50 -13.35 -5.30
C CYS A 32 3.37 -11.86 -4.95
N ALA A 33 3.47 -10.98 -5.96
CA ALA A 33 3.24 -9.56 -5.79
C ALA A 33 1.78 -9.26 -5.41
N GLU A 34 0.80 -9.93 -6.02
CA GLU A 34 -0.61 -9.78 -5.65
C GLU A 34 -0.91 -10.26 -4.22
N LEU A 35 -0.25 -11.32 -3.75
CA LEU A 35 -0.38 -11.78 -2.36
C LEU A 35 0.11 -10.73 -1.36
N ALA A 36 1.30 -10.17 -1.58
CA ALA A 36 1.85 -9.10 -0.74
C ALA A 36 1.00 -7.81 -0.84
N SER A 37 0.58 -7.45 -2.06
CA SER A 37 -0.31 -6.31 -2.33
C SER A 37 -1.63 -6.42 -1.58
N ALA A 38 -2.25 -7.61 -1.55
CA ALA A 38 -3.50 -7.85 -0.83
C ALA A 38 -3.33 -7.68 0.69
N ALA A 39 -2.23 -8.18 1.25
CA ALA A 39 -1.90 -8.00 2.66
C ALA A 39 -1.71 -6.50 2.99
N ALA A 40 -0.90 -5.78 2.21
CA ALA A 40 -0.68 -4.35 2.39
C ALA A 40 -1.99 -3.54 2.26
N LYS A 41 -2.83 -3.86 1.27
CA LYS A 41 -4.13 -3.20 1.06
C LYS A 41 -5.08 -3.39 2.25
N LYS A 42 -5.09 -4.57 2.86
CA LYS A 42 -5.90 -4.84 4.05
C LYS A 42 -5.51 -3.91 5.19
N ASP A 43 -4.22 -3.81 5.49
CA ASP A 43 -3.73 -2.98 6.59
C ASP A 43 -3.88 -1.49 6.27
N MET A 44 -3.63 -1.08 5.02
CA MET A 44 -3.87 0.28 4.54
C MET A 44 -5.30 0.74 4.85
N ASN A 45 -6.31 -0.09 4.58
CA ASN A 45 -7.70 0.24 4.86
C ASN A 45 -7.99 0.37 6.37
N ILE A 46 -7.39 -0.50 7.19
CA ILE A 46 -7.53 -0.43 8.65
C ILE A 46 -6.93 0.87 9.18
N ILE A 47 -5.72 1.23 8.73
CA ILE A 47 -5.01 2.44 9.16
C ILE A 47 -5.75 3.68 8.67
N TYR A 48 -6.17 3.70 7.41
CA TYR A 48 -6.99 4.78 6.86
C TYR A 48 -8.24 5.03 7.73
N GLN A 49 -8.96 3.98 8.12
CA GLN A 49 -10.16 4.13 8.95
C GLN A 49 -9.84 4.70 10.34
N LYS A 50 -8.71 4.30 10.95
CA LYS A 50 -8.26 4.87 12.23
C LYS A 50 -8.00 6.37 12.11
N ILE A 51 -7.26 6.78 11.08
CA ILE A 51 -6.95 8.19 10.82
C ILE A 51 -8.24 8.97 10.56
N PHE A 52 -9.12 8.44 9.70
CA PHE A 52 -10.40 9.05 9.38
C PHE A 52 -11.21 9.32 10.65
N ASN A 53 -11.35 8.34 11.54
CA ASN A 53 -12.09 8.49 12.79
C ASN A 53 -11.46 9.54 13.73
N ILE A 54 -10.12 9.65 13.77
CA ILE A 54 -9.43 10.67 14.56
C ILE A 54 -9.72 12.06 14.00
N ILE A 55 -9.62 12.24 12.67
CA ILE A 55 -9.87 13.54 12.03
C ILE A 55 -11.35 13.93 12.19
N ASP A 56 -12.27 12.99 11.99
CA ASP A 56 -13.72 13.20 12.10
C ASP A 56 -14.13 13.57 13.53
N SER A 57 -13.56 12.92 14.55
CA SER A 57 -13.84 13.23 15.96
C SER A 57 -13.32 14.60 16.42
N ARG A 58 -12.47 15.27 15.63
CA ARG A 58 -12.02 16.64 15.88
C ARG A 58 -13.00 17.69 15.33
N ASP A 59 -14.05 17.26 14.63
CA ASP A 59 -15.08 18.12 14.02
C ASP A 59 -14.49 19.20 13.10
N ILE A 60 -13.63 18.77 12.16
CA ILE A 60 -13.00 19.63 11.14
C ILE A 60 -13.41 19.13 9.74
N PRO A 61 -14.63 19.45 9.25
CA PRO A 61 -15.22 18.80 8.08
C PRO A 61 -14.40 18.93 6.79
N ASP A 62 -13.73 20.07 6.59
CA ASP A 62 -12.93 20.31 5.39
C ASP A 62 -11.65 19.45 5.38
N THR A 63 -11.08 19.20 6.57
CA THR A 63 -9.93 18.29 6.71
C THR A 63 -10.36 16.84 6.48
N THR A 64 -11.51 16.41 7.01
CA THR A 64 -12.06 15.07 6.75
C THR A 64 -12.29 14.83 5.26
N LYS A 65 -12.94 15.79 4.57
CA LYS A 65 -13.16 15.75 3.11
C LYS A 65 -11.85 15.71 2.34
N SER A 66 -10.87 16.53 2.74
CA SER A 66 -9.56 16.58 2.09
C SER A 66 -8.80 15.27 2.26
N PHE A 67 -8.85 14.66 3.44
CA PHE A 67 -8.23 13.35 3.70
C PHE A 67 -8.84 12.26 2.82
N GLU A 68 -10.18 12.18 2.73
CA GLU A 68 -10.86 11.22 1.86
C GLU A 68 -10.52 11.45 0.38
N ALA A 69 -10.56 12.71 -0.08
CA ALA A 69 -10.21 13.07 -1.45
C ALA A 69 -8.75 12.71 -1.78
N SER A 70 -7.83 12.88 -0.83
CA SER A 70 -6.41 12.53 -1.01
C SER A 70 -6.24 11.03 -1.25
N GLN A 71 -6.94 10.18 -0.50
CA GLN A 71 -6.84 8.73 -0.65
C GLN A 71 -7.44 8.25 -1.98
N LYS A 72 -8.58 8.81 -2.41
CA LYS A 72 -9.19 8.51 -3.71
C LYS A 72 -8.29 8.92 -4.89
N SER A 73 -7.66 10.09 -4.77
CA SER A 73 -6.72 10.59 -5.78
C SER A 73 -5.47 9.71 -5.85
N TRP A 74 -4.94 9.29 -4.69
CA TRP A 74 -3.82 8.37 -4.62
C TRP A 74 -4.13 7.01 -5.27
N LEU A 75 -5.34 6.46 -5.07
CA LEU A 75 -5.75 5.21 -5.74
C LEU A 75 -5.74 5.37 -7.27
N SER A 76 -6.23 6.51 -7.77
CA SER A 76 -6.23 6.80 -9.21
C SER A 76 -4.81 6.96 -9.76
N LEU A 77 -3.93 7.65 -9.01
CA LEU A 77 -2.52 7.76 -9.33
C LEU A 77 -1.87 6.37 -9.42
N ARG A 78 -2.09 5.51 -8.41
CA ARG A 78 -1.53 4.14 -8.38
C ARG A 78 -1.91 3.36 -9.63
N GLU A 79 -3.20 3.30 -9.96
CA GLU A 79 -3.64 2.54 -11.14
C GLU A 79 -3.01 3.07 -12.42
N ASN A 80 -3.13 4.37 -12.67
CA ASN A 80 -2.60 4.97 -13.90
C ASN A 80 -1.08 4.82 -14.02
N TRP A 81 -0.36 5.00 -12.91
CA TRP A 81 1.09 4.90 -12.88
C TRP A 81 1.57 3.47 -13.11
N CYS A 82 0.92 2.50 -12.46
CA CYS A 82 1.27 1.09 -12.64
C CYS A 82 0.86 0.54 -14.00
N ASP A 83 -0.20 1.07 -14.62
CA ASP A 83 -0.55 0.72 -15.99
C ASP A 83 0.46 1.29 -17.00
N VAL A 84 0.92 2.54 -16.81
CA VAL A 84 2.00 3.11 -17.63
C VAL A 84 3.27 2.27 -17.50
N GLN A 85 3.70 1.94 -16.28
CA GLN A 85 4.87 1.10 -16.07
C GLN A 85 4.68 -0.31 -16.65
N GLY A 86 3.52 -0.92 -16.44
CA GLY A 86 3.16 -2.21 -16.99
C GLY A 86 3.22 -2.23 -18.52
N PHE A 87 2.76 -1.16 -19.17
CA PHE A 87 2.81 -1.03 -20.62
C PHE A 87 4.24 -0.82 -21.13
N MET A 88 5.03 0.03 -20.47
CA MET A 88 6.38 0.38 -20.91
C MET A 88 7.43 -0.69 -20.61
N ILE A 89 7.27 -1.44 -19.52
CA ILE A 89 8.25 -2.44 -19.04
C ILE A 89 7.78 -3.87 -19.33
N GLY A 90 6.48 -4.12 -19.30
CA GLY A 90 5.88 -5.45 -19.47
C GLY A 90 5.61 -6.19 -18.16
N THR A 91 4.95 -7.34 -18.26
CA THR A 91 4.67 -8.24 -17.13
C THR A 91 5.97 -8.72 -16.49
N PRO A 92 6.08 -8.76 -15.14
CA PRO A 92 5.02 -8.65 -14.12
C PRO A 92 4.79 -7.24 -13.54
N MET A 93 5.27 -6.18 -14.21
CA MET A 93 5.36 -4.84 -13.61
C MET A 93 4.00 -4.26 -13.16
N TYR A 94 2.90 -4.63 -13.81
CA TYR A 94 1.54 -4.26 -13.40
C TYR A 94 1.26 -4.58 -11.91
N SER A 95 1.65 -5.77 -11.45
CA SER A 95 1.38 -6.22 -10.08
C SER A 95 2.48 -5.80 -9.12
N VAL A 96 3.74 -5.83 -9.57
CA VAL A 96 4.88 -5.39 -8.75
C VAL A 96 4.74 -3.91 -8.37
N CYS A 97 4.42 -3.04 -9.32
CA CYS A 97 4.19 -1.62 -9.03
C CYS A 97 3.05 -1.40 -8.03
N ARG A 98 1.93 -2.11 -8.20
CA ARG A 98 0.77 -1.98 -7.29
C ARG A 98 1.11 -2.45 -5.87
N MET A 99 1.88 -3.53 -5.75
CA MET A 99 2.41 -4.01 -4.48
C MET A 99 3.28 -2.94 -3.81
N ASP A 100 4.31 -2.45 -4.49
CA ASP A 100 5.26 -1.49 -3.93
C ASP A 100 4.56 -0.19 -3.48
N MET A 101 3.65 0.33 -4.31
CA MET A 101 2.89 1.52 -3.95
C MET A 101 1.97 1.29 -2.76
N ASN A 102 1.30 0.12 -2.67
CA ASN A 102 0.48 -0.20 -1.50
C ASN A 102 1.32 -0.26 -0.21
N ILE A 103 2.50 -0.88 -0.27
CA ILE A 103 3.43 -0.96 0.86
C ILE A 103 3.88 0.44 1.29
N SER A 104 4.30 1.28 0.33
CA SER A 104 4.69 2.66 0.62
C SER A 104 3.57 3.45 1.28
N ARG A 105 2.33 3.27 0.81
CA ARG A 105 1.18 3.99 1.36
C ARG A 105 0.82 3.55 2.77
N VAL A 106 1.01 2.28 3.11
CA VAL A 106 0.88 1.80 4.50
C VAL A 106 1.87 2.55 5.40
N ASN A 107 3.12 2.71 4.98
CA ASN A 107 4.14 3.45 5.74
C ASN A 107 3.72 4.90 5.96
N GLU A 108 3.36 5.61 4.88
CA GLU A 108 2.92 7.00 4.95
C GLU A 108 1.72 7.20 5.90
N LEU A 109 0.74 6.29 5.85
CA LEU A 109 -0.43 6.38 6.72
C LEU A 109 -0.08 6.05 8.18
N ASN A 110 0.80 5.07 8.44
CA ASN A 110 1.27 4.79 9.80
C ASN A 110 2.02 5.98 10.38
N ASP A 111 2.93 6.59 9.62
CA ASP A 111 3.68 7.77 10.05
C ASP A 111 2.74 8.93 10.39
N LEU A 112 1.69 9.14 9.59
CA LEU A 112 0.65 10.13 9.90
C LEU A 112 -0.12 9.74 11.17
N LEU A 113 -0.54 8.48 11.29
CA LEU A 113 -1.28 7.97 12.44
C LEU A 113 -0.50 8.18 13.74
N GLU A 114 0.78 7.85 13.77
CA GLU A 114 1.67 8.06 14.91
C GLU A 114 1.75 9.54 15.30
N GLN A 115 1.82 10.44 14.32
CA GLN A 115 1.90 11.88 14.57
C GLN A 115 0.60 12.49 15.11
N ILE A 116 -0.56 11.97 14.70
CA ILE A 116 -1.86 12.53 15.11
C ILE A 116 -2.49 11.83 16.32
N GLN A 117 -1.95 10.69 16.75
CA GLN A 117 -2.40 9.99 17.96
C GLN A 117 -1.82 10.56 19.25
N ASN A 118 -0.71 11.30 19.16
CA ASN A 118 -0.11 12.05 20.26
C ASN A 118 -0.79 13.42 20.42
#